data_AF-A0A1F3VE30-F1
#
_entry.id   AF-A0A1F3VE30-F1
#
_cell.length_a   1.000
_cell.length_b   1.000
_cell.length_c   1.000
_cell.angle_alpha   90.00
_cell.angle_beta   90.00
_cell.angle_gamma   90.00
#
_symmetry.space_group_name_H-M   'P 1'
#
loop_
_entity.id
_entity.type
_entity.pdbx_description
1 polymer ?
#
loop_
_entity_poly.entity_id
_entity_poly.type
_entity_poly.pdbx_seq_one_letter_code
_entity_poly.pdbx_strand_id
1 'polypeptide(L)'
;MSTILRLDKITYDLWLSYSWSGNNQGICGHTFEVIDYYLLLKKYFRVGILLAEDIDWPTFKQAITSKYDISLLELEEIQADTVFFNRPKLVTGNNILFTDGGVTSLKNKTLLFDNIFHFSCGDLTIKNNKSAKTFILQDERIYGRCLNSIDYKKKIYFSRYKKIISAENNILLYGTKNCRNISLELYYEILNQYHGNFICLTNESNRFEGLPERFRFLKMPVDNLFEMFTTYIYTPIERKFDCSPRLIAECKFYGKNVIYHKIDYWDEDRGLYYRKWDIDNDFDSICLNENDEIIDVLKKII
;
A
#
# COMPACT_ATOMS: atom_id res chain seq x y z
N MET A 1 -8.58 -21.11 19.28
CA MET A 1 -8.63 -22.14 18.21
C MET A 1 -7.58 -21.80 17.15
N SER A 2 -6.81 -22.77 16.66
CA SER A 2 -5.87 -22.56 15.56
C SER A 2 -6.65 -22.47 14.24
N THR A 3 -6.73 -21.30 13.65
CA THR A 3 -7.40 -21.09 12.36
C THR A 3 -6.45 -21.49 11.24
N ILE A 4 -6.73 -22.64 10.63
CA ILE A 4 -5.99 -23.21 9.50
C ILE A 4 -6.72 -22.79 8.22
N LEU A 5 -5.99 -22.23 7.25
CA LEU A 5 -6.50 -21.90 5.93
C LEU A 5 -5.75 -22.73 4.87
N ARG A 6 -6.51 -23.39 4.00
CA ARG A 6 -5.99 -24.09 2.83
C ARG A 6 -6.48 -23.36 1.60
N LEU A 7 -5.57 -22.68 0.91
CA LEU A 7 -5.86 -22.00 -0.33
C LEU A 7 -5.93 -23.00 -1.48
N ASP A 8 -6.74 -22.69 -2.48
CA ASP A 8 -6.90 -23.55 -3.66
C ASP A 8 -5.60 -23.55 -4.50
N LYS A 9 -5.03 -24.75 -4.63
CA LYS A 9 -3.79 -25.03 -5.37
C LYS A 9 -4.04 -25.49 -6.81
N ILE A 10 -5.27 -25.86 -7.14
CA ILE A 10 -5.63 -26.37 -8.48
C ILE A 10 -5.98 -25.18 -9.37
N THR A 11 -6.78 -24.25 -8.84
CA THR A 11 -7.29 -23.11 -9.61
C THR A 11 -6.27 -21.98 -9.74
N TYR A 12 -5.43 -21.74 -8.73
CA TYR A 12 -4.53 -20.58 -8.68
C TYR A 12 -3.06 -20.94 -8.69
N ASP A 13 -2.30 -20.20 -9.49
CA ASP A 13 -0.84 -20.29 -9.59
C ASP A 13 -0.16 -19.42 -8.53
N LEU A 14 -0.74 -18.24 -8.26
CA LEU A 14 -0.19 -17.22 -7.36
C LEU A 14 -1.29 -16.61 -6.50
N TRP A 15 -1.00 -16.47 -5.20
CA TRP A 15 -1.83 -15.70 -4.28
C TRP A 15 -1.21 -14.35 -3.99
N LEU A 16 -2.01 -13.29 -3.98
CA LEU A 16 -1.59 -11.95 -3.55
C LEU A 16 -2.15 -11.66 -2.17
N SER A 17 -1.32 -11.11 -1.30
CA SER A 17 -1.73 -10.69 0.03
C SER A 17 -0.84 -9.56 0.53
N TYR A 18 -1.13 -9.07 1.72
CA TYR A 18 -0.20 -8.32 2.55
C TYR A 18 -0.21 -8.93 3.95
N SER A 19 0.84 -8.67 4.70
CA SER A 19 1.16 -9.28 5.97
C SER A 19 0.14 -8.85 7.01
N TRP A 20 -0.36 -9.82 7.79
CA TRP A 20 -1.33 -9.55 8.86
C TRP A 20 -0.70 -9.74 10.23
N SER A 21 -1.20 -8.96 11.19
CA SER A 21 -0.75 -9.00 12.60
C SER A 21 -1.93 -9.14 13.56
N GLY A 22 -1.70 -9.00 14.87
CA GLY A 22 -2.79 -8.90 15.84
C GLY A 22 -3.60 -7.59 15.72
N ASN A 23 -3.03 -6.56 15.11
CA ASN A 23 -3.66 -5.26 14.95
C ASN A 23 -4.36 -5.16 13.59
N ASN A 24 -5.54 -4.52 13.57
CA ASN A 24 -6.27 -4.25 12.35
C ASN A 24 -5.72 -3.03 11.62
N GLN A 25 -5.32 -3.20 10.36
CA GLN A 25 -4.90 -2.10 9.50
C GLN A 25 -6.07 -1.55 8.64
N GLY A 26 -7.15 -2.33 8.46
CA GLY A 26 -8.24 -1.98 7.54
C GLY A 26 -7.74 -1.69 6.12
N ILE A 27 -8.46 -0.83 5.39
CA ILE A 27 -8.02 -0.35 4.07
C ILE A 27 -6.79 0.55 4.23
N CYS A 28 -5.69 0.19 3.58
CA CYS A 28 -4.43 0.93 3.61
C CYS A 28 -3.71 0.89 2.26
N GLY A 29 -2.52 1.50 2.19
CA GLY A 29 -1.68 1.48 0.98
C GLY A 29 -1.43 0.07 0.42
N HIS A 30 -1.18 -0.90 1.30
CA HIS A 30 -0.93 -2.29 0.90
C HIS A 30 -2.15 -2.97 0.27
N THR A 31 -3.37 -2.57 0.67
CA THR A 31 -4.60 -3.01 0.01
C THR A 31 -4.64 -2.59 -1.46
N PHE A 32 -4.26 -1.34 -1.74
CA PHE A 32 -4.21 -0.83 -3.10
C PHE A 32 -3.08 -1.46 -3.92
N GLU A 33 -1.97 -1.81 -3.29
CA GLU A 33 -0.91 -2.58 -3.95
C GLU A 33 -1.42 -3.97 -4.37
N VAL A 34 -2.13 -4.69 -3.50
CA VAL A 34 -2.74 -5.99 -3.89
C VAL A 34 -3.65 -5.82 -5.12
N ILE A 35 -4.46 -4.76 -5.16
CA ILE A 35 -5.35 -4.49 -6.31
C ILE A 35 -4.52 -4.19 -7.58
N ASP A 36 -3.51 -3.33 -7.50
CA ASP A 36 -2.67 -2.96 -8.65
C ASP A 36 -2.04 -4.20 -9.29
N TYR A 37 -1.40 -5.04 -8.48
CA TYR A 37 -0.71 -6.23 -8.96
C TYR A 37 -1.69 -7.32 -9.38
N TYR A 38 -2.87 -7.44 -8.75
CA TYR A 38 -3.90 -8.35 -9.23
C TYR A 38 -4.33 -7.99 -10.66
N LEU A 39 -4.66 -6.71 -10.89
CA LEU A 39 -5.14 -6.22 -12.19
C LEU A 39 -4.12 -6.43 -13.32
N LEU A 40 -2.82 -6.38 -13.01
CA LEU A 40 -1.77 -6.73 -13.96
C LEU A 40 -1.62 -8.26 -14.10
N LEU A 41 -1.33 -8.94 -12.99
CA LEU A 41 -0.82 -10.32 -13.00
C LEU A 41 -1.89 -11.34 -13.41
N LYS A 42 -3.17 -11.06 -13.23
CA LYS A 42 -4.26 -11.94 -13.68
C LYS A 42 -4.28 -12.20 -15.19
N LYS A 43 -3.59 -11.36 -15.97
CA LYS A 43 -3.44 -11.52 -17.43
C LYS A 43 -2.39 -12.58 -17.80
N TYR A 44 -1.55 -12.96 -16.84
CA TYR A 44 -0.39 -13.82 -17.05
C TYR A 44 -0.41 -15.09 -16.19
N PHE A 45 -1.13 -15.06 -15.07
CA PHE A 45 -1.24 -16.14 -14.11
C PHE A 45 -2.70 -16.27 -13.65
N ARG A 46 -3.07 -17.45 -13.11
CA ARG A 46 -4.32 -17.59 -12.37
C ARG A 46 -4.09 -17.06 -10.95
N VAL A 47 -4.56 -15.85 -10.69
CA VAL A 47 -4.23 -15.10 -9.46
C VAL A 47 -5.39 -15.08 -8.49
N GLY A 48 -5.15 -15.53 -7.26
CA GLY A 48 -6.09 -15.38 -6.14
C GLY A 48 -5.68 -14.22 -5.22
N ILE A 49 -6.63 -13.64 -4.50
CA ILE A 49 -6.37 -12.64 -3.46
C ILE A 49 -6.68 -13.26 -2.10
N LEU A 50 -5.76 -13.12 -1.14
CA LEU A 50 -6.02 -13.39 0.27
C LEU A 50 -6.04 -12.08 1.05
N LEU A 51 -7.18 -11.74 1.63
CA LEU A 51 -7.31 -10.66 2.61
C LEU A 51 -7.45 -11.24 4.01
N ALA A 52 -6.39 -11.11 4.79
CA ALA A 52 -6.25 -11.72 6.11
C ALA A 52 -6.51 -10.76 7.29
N GLU A 53 -7.16 -9.63 7.01
CA GLU A 53 -7.54 -8.61 7.98
C GLU A 53 -9.07 -8.60 8.20
N ASP A 54 -9.54 -7.69 9.04
CA ASP A 54 -10.98 -7.48 9.27
C ASP A 54 -11.56 -6.58 8.17
N ILE A 55 -11.60 -7.14 6.97
CA ILE A 55 -12.13 -6.54 5.74
C ILE A 55 -13.09 -7.54 5.13
N ASP A 56 -14.25 -7.06 4.70
CA ASP A 56 -15.25 -7.84 3.98
C ASP A 56 -15.39 -7.36 2.53
N TRP A 57 -16.18 -8.08 1.74
CA TRP A 57 -16.42 -7.71 0.35
C TRP A 57 -17.02 -6.30 0.18
N PRO A 58 -18.06 -5.87 0.92
CA PRO A 58 -18.57 -4.50 0.83
C PRO A 58 -17.47 -3.43 0.99
N THR A 59 -16.60 -3.58 2.00
CA THR A 59 -15.50 -2.64 2.26
C THR A 59 -14.46 -2.68 1.15
N PHE A 60 -14.07 -3.88 0.70
CA PHE A 60 -13.08 -4.04 -0.36
C PHE A 60 -13.60 -3.52 -1.71
N LYS A 61 -14.86 -3.82 -2.05
CA LYS A 61 -15.56 -3.29 -3.21
C LYS A 61 -15.55 -1.77 -3.22
N GLN A 62 -15.88 -1.12 -2.10
CA GLN A 62 -15.85 0.34 -2.01
C GLN A 62 -14.43 0.89 -2.23
N ALA A 63 -13.40 0.26 -1.66
CA ALA A 63 -12.01 0.66 -1.88
C ALA A 63 -11.59 0.54 -3.36
N ILE A 64 -12.05 -0.50 -4.07
CA ILE A 64 -11.82 -0.67 -5.51
C ILE A 64 -12.57 0.41 -6.30
N THR A 65 -13.89 0.50 -6.12
CA THR A 65 -14.74 1.37 -6.93
C THR A 65 -14.53 2.86 -6.66
N SER A 66 -13.94 3.24 -5.53
CA SER A 66 -13.61 4.65 -5.24
C SER A 66 -12.36 5.16 -5.99
N LYS A 67 -11.49 4.25 -6.46
CA LYS A 67 -10.18 4.62 -7.04
C LYS A 67 -9.96 4.12 -8.46
N TYR A 68 -10.42 2.92 -8.79
CA TYR A 68 -10.12 2.27 -10.07
C TYR A 68 -11.26 2.40 -11.07
N ASP A 69 -10.90 2.56 -12.34
CA ASP A 69 -11.79 2.48 -13.49
C ASP A 69 -11.95 1.01 -13.88
N ILE A 70 -12.95 0.37 -13.29
CA ILE A 70 -13.18 -1.07 -13.37
C ILE A 70 -14.57 -1.38 -13.90
N SER A 71 -14.67 -2.36 -14.80
CA SER A 71 -15.95 -2.85 -15.29
C SER A 71 -16.67 -3.72 -14.25
N LEU A 72 -17.98 -3.93 -14.43
CA LEU A 72 -18.75 -4.83 -13.56
C LEU A 72 -18.21 -6.26 -13.60
N LEU A 73 -17.84 -6.75 -14.80
CA LEU A 73 -17.28 -8.10 -14.98
C LEU A 73 -15.96 -8.26 -14.23
N GLU A 74 -15.03 -7.31 -14.36
CA GLU A 74 -13.77 -7.36 -13.63
C GLU A 74 -13.98 -7.31 -12.11
N LEU A 75 -15.00 -6.58 -11.64
CA LEU A 75 -15.34 -6.52 -10.22
C LEU A 75 -15.91 -7.86 -9.71
N GLU A 76 -16.73 -8.54 -10.51
CA GLU A 76 -17.24 -9.88 -10.23
C GLU A 76 -16.10 -10.91 -10.20
N GLU A 77 -15.13 -10.80 -11.12
CA GLU A 77 -13.93 -11.62 -11.12
C GLU A 77 -13.08 -11.40 -9.86
N ILE A 78 -12.83 -10.14 -9.46
CA ILE A 78 -12.13 -9.85 -8.20
C ILE A 78 -12.87 -10.48 -7.02
N GLN A 79 -14.20 -10.39 -7.00
CA GLN A 79 -15.00 -10.98 -5.93
C GLN A 79 -14.80 -12.49 -5.85
N ALA A 80 -14.87 -13.17 -7.00
CA ALA A 80 -14.70 -14.62 -7.09
C ALA A 80 -13.28 -15.07 -6.71
N ASP A 81 -12.27 -14.27 -7.05
CA ASP A 81 -10.86 -14.57 -6.80
C ASP A 81 -10.41 -14.19 -5.38
N THR A 82 -11.26 -13.55 -4.56
CA THR A 82 -10.90 -13.07 -3.22
C THR A 82 -11.36 -14.01 -2.11
N VAL A 83 -10.41 -14.45 -1.30
CA VAL A 83 -10.64 -15.16 -0.03
C VAL A 83 -10.47 -14.18 1.14
N PHE A 84 -11.56 -13.98 1.88
CA PHE A 84 -11.55 -13.25 3.14
C PHE A 84 -11.39 -14.24 4.30
N PHE A 85 -10.28 -14.12 5.04
CA PHE A 85 -10.05 -15.02 6.17
C PHE A 85 -9.27 -14.33 7.27
N ASN A 86 -9.95 -13.96 8.36
CA ASN A 86 -9.37 -13.15 9.42
C ASN A 86 -8.21 -13.88 10.15
N ARG A 87 -6.98 -13.39 9.92
CA ARG A 87 -5.76 -13.73 10.65
C ARG A 87 -5.51 -15.23 10.87
N PRO A 88 -5.37 -16.03 9.80
CA PRO A 88 -5.02 -17.45 9.94
C PRO A 88 -3.66 -17.59 10.63
N LYS A 89 -3.51 -18.66 11.43
CA LYS A 89 -2.21 -19.02 12.03
C LYS A 89 -1.37 -19.92 11.13
N LEU A 90 -2.04 -20.75 10.33
CA LEU A 90 -1.41 -21.60 9.33
C LEU A 90 -2.09 -21.37 7.99
N VAL A 91 -1.30 -21.12 6.95
CA VAL A 91 -1.77 -20.99 5.57
C VAL A 91 -0.95 -21.90 4.67
N THR A 92 -1.62 -22.60 3.78
CA THR A 92 -0.96 -23.37 2.71
C THR A 92 -1.53 -23.03 1.35
N GLY A 93 -0.68 -23.00 0.32
CA GLY A 93 -1.01 -22.74 -1.08
C GLY A 93 0.16 -23.12 -1.99
N ASN A 94 0.11 -22.74 -3.26
CA ASN A 94 1.23 -22.91 -4.21
C ASN A 94 2.27 -21.82 -3.99
N ASN A 95 2.04 -20.63 -4.54
CA ASN A 95 2.90 -19.47 -4.41
C ASN A 95 2.15 -18.30 -3.78
N ILE A 96 2.86 -17.43 -3.06
CA ILE A 96 2.27 -16.22 -2.49
C ILE A 96 3.20 -15.02 -2.62
N LEU A 97 2.68 -13.87 -3.05
CA LEU A 97 3.33 -12.57 -3.03
C LEU A 97 2.70 -11.69 -1.96
N PHE A 98 3.50 -11.31 -0.98
CA PHE A 98 3.17 -10.28 0.00
C PHE A 98 3.58 -8.92 -0.55
N THR A 99 2.60 -8.02 -0.74
CA THR A 99 2.85 -6.67 -1.25
C THR A 99 3.48 -5.74 -0.21
N ASP A 100 3.61 -6.19 1.03
CA ASP A 100 4.30 -5.50 2.10
C ASP A 100 5.46 -6.35 2.65
N GLY A 101 6.46 -5.66 3.20
CA GLY A 101 7.66 -6.30 3.73
C GLY A 101 7.49 -6.85 5.14
N GLY A 102 6.26 -7.14 5.57
CA GLY A 102 5.90 -7.39 6.96
C GLY A 102 6.34 -8.75 7.52
N VAL A 103 7.60 -9.14 7.31
CA VAL A 103 8.17 -10.43 7.74
C VAL A 103 8.04 -10.61 9.25
N THR A 104 8.30 -9.57 10.04
CA THR A 104 8.14 -9.64 11.51
C THR A 104 6.69 -9.92 11.91
N SER A 105 5.71 -9.34 11.22
CA SER A 105 4.27 -9.57 11.47
C SER A 105 3.88 -11.04 11.25
N LEU A 106 4.56 -11.70 10.31
CA LEU A 106 4.34 -13.10 9.93
C LEU A 106 5.16 -14.11 10.75
N LYS A 107 6.08 -13.66 11.62
CA LYS A 107 7.01 -14.55 12.36
C LYS A 107 6.33 -15.66 13.17
N ASN A 108 5.12 -15.39 13.67
CA ASN A 108 4.32 -16.34 14.46
C ASN A 108 3.27 -17.09 13.63
N LYS A 109 3.42 -17.10 12.30
CA LYS A 109 2.53 -17.75 11.34
C LYS A 109 3.29 -18.87 10.63
N THR A 110 2.58 -19.97 10.34
CA THR A 110 3.13 -21.07 9.55
C THR A 110 2.66 -20.91 8.11
N LEU A 111 3.58 -20.59 7.21
CA LEU A 111 3.32 -20.43 5.78
C LEU A 111 3.92 -21.63 5.03
N LEU A 112 3.07 -22.45 4.42
CA LEU A 112 3.44 -23.66 3.69
C LEU A 112 3.15 -23.47 2.20
N PHE A 113 4.10 -22.85 1.52
CA PHE A 113 4.08 -22.54 0.09
C PHE A 113 5.34 -23.07 -0.59
N ASP A 114 5.26 -23.27 -1.90
CA ASP A 114 6.37 -23.65 -2.76
C ASP A 114 7.35 -22.48 -2.90
N ASN A 115 6.83 -21.28 -3.21
CA ASN A 115 7.57 -20.02 -3.19
C ASN A 115 6.82 -18.92 -2.42
N ILE A 116 7.57 -18.09 -1.70
CA ILE A 116 7.07 -16.91 -0.99
C ILE A 116 7.82 -15.69 -1.50
N PHE A 117 7.11 -14.68 -1.99
CA PHE A 117 7.65 -13.42 -2.45
C PHE A 117 7.26 -12.31 -1.48
N HIS A 118 8.16 -11.37 -1.24
CA HIS A 118 7.88 -10.16 -0.47
C HIS A 118 8.35 -8.92 -1.22
N PHE A 119 7.52 -7.88 -1.31
CA PHE A 119 8.05 -6.53 -1.52
C PHE A 119 8.72 -6.04 -0.25
N SER A 120 9.91 -5.47 -0.35
CA SER A 120 10.52 -4.79 0.81
C SER A 120 9.74 -3.52 1.16
N CYS A 121 9.30 -3.43 2.42
CA CYS A 121 8.72 -2.21 2.99
C CYS A 121 8.87 -2.17 4.51
N GLY A 122 9.58 -1.16 5.01
CA GLY A 122 9.55 -0.77 6.43
C GLY A 122 10.34 -1.68 7.38
N ASP A 123 10.23 -3.00 7.21
CA ASP A 123 10.90 -3.99 8.04
C ASP A 123 12.29 -4.32 7.51
N LEU A 124 13.30 -3.69 8.11
CA LEU A 124 14.71 -3.91 7.75
C LEU A 124 15.21 -5.32 8.11
N THR A 125 14.44 -6.14 8.82
CA THR A 125 14.81 -7.53 9.12
C THR A 125 14.67 -8.44 7.91
N ILE A 126 14.00 -7.99 6.84
CA ILE A 126 13.88 -8.73 5.57
C ILE A 126 15.26 -9.07 4.96
N LYS A 127 16.28 -8.25 5.25
CA LYS A 127 17.68 -8.50 4.87
C LYS A 127 18.26 -9.77 5.49
N ASN A 128 17.65 -10.28 6.56
CA ASN A 128 18.05 -11.51 7.24
C ASN A 128 17.39 -12.76 6.65
N ASN A 129 16.76 -12.67 5.47
CA ASN A 129 16.21 -13.83 4.78
C ASN A 129 17.28 -14.91 4.61
N LYS A 130 16.94 -16.14 5.01
CA LYS A 130 17.78 -17.35 4.86
C LYS A 130 17.04 -18.48 4.15
N SER A 131 15.80 -18.24 3.74
CA SER A 131 14.96 -19.26 3.11
C SER A 131 15.21 -19.29 1.61
N ALA A 132 15.59 -20.46 1.09
CA ALA A 132 15.79 -20.68 -0.34
C ALA A 132 14.48 -20.57 -1.15
N LYS A 133 13.32 -20.69 -0.48
CA LYS A 133 11.98 -20.56 -1.07
C LYS A 133 11.41 -19.15 -0.97
N THR A 134 12.13 -18.24 -0.31
CA THR A 134 11.66 -16.87 -0.08
C THR A 134 12.47 -15.91 -0.94
N PHE A 135 11.78 -15.11 -1.73
CA PHE A 135 12.34 -14.14 -2.67
C PHE A 135 11.96 -12.72 -2.24
N ILE A 136 12.95 -11.82 -2.23
CA ILE A 136 12.77 -10.45 -1.74
C ILE A 136 12.88 -9.47 -2.91
N LEU A 137 11.75 -8.93 -3.33
CA LEU A 137 11.65 -7.91 -4.37
C LEU A 137 11.89 -6.53 -3.72
N GLN A 138 13.01 -5.88 -4.01
CA GLN A 138 13.44 -4.69 -3.29
C GLN A 138 14.16 -3.68 -4.17
N ASP A 139 13.99 -2.39 -3.89
CA ASP A 139 14.80 -1.35 -4.52
C ASP A 139 16.20 -1.36 -3.89
N GLU A 140 17.22 -1.78 -4.64
CA GLU A 140 18.61 -1.86 -4.14
C GLU A 140 19.20 -0.49 -3.80
N ARG A 141 18.59 0.61 -4.28
CA ARG A 141 18.93 1.95 -3.85
C ARG A 141 18.50 2.20 -2.42
N ILE A 142 17.53 1.48 -1.88
CA ILE A 142 17.04 1.65 -0.50
C ILE A 142 17.58 0.54 0.41
N TYR A 143 17.49 -0.71 -0.04
CA TYR A 143 17.74 -1.90 0.77
C TYR A 143 19.04 -2.62 0.37
N GLY A 144 19.78 -3.12 1.35
CA GLY A 144 20.95 -3.97 1.11
C GLY A 144 20.56 -5.35 0.59
N ARG A 145 21.38 -5.92 -0.29
CA ARG A 145 21.18 -7.27 -0.85
C ARG A 145 21.12 -8.35 0.24
N CYS A 146 20.32 -9.39 -0.01
CA CYS A 146 20.24 -10.58 0.83
C CYS A 146 20.02 -11.84 -0.03
N LEU A 147 19.87 -13.02 0.61
CA LEU A 147 19.60 -14.25 -0.14
C LEU A 147 18.29 -14.10 -0.94
N ASN A 148 18.36 -14.41 -2.23
CA ASN A 148 17.25 -14.30 -3.18
C ASN A 148 16.63 -12.88 -3.24
N SER A 149 17.39 -11.83 -2.93
CA SER A 149 16.97 -10.46 -3.24
C SER A 149 17.06 -10.21 -4.75
N ILE A 150 16.03 -9.58 -5.30
CA ILE A 150 15.93 -9.18 -6.70
C ILE A 150 15.66 -7.69 -6.71
N ASP A 151 16.44 -6.94 -7.49
CA ASP A 151 16.22 -5.52 -7.66
C ASP A 151 14.87 -5.29 -8.35
N TYR A 152 13.92 -4.77 -7.59
CA TYR A 152 12.58 -4.49 -8.04
C TYR A 152 11.99 -3.35 -7.21
N LYS A 153 11.69 -2.25 -7.88
CA LYS A 153 11.00 -1.13 -7.28
C LYS A 153 9.50 -1.35 -7.34
N LYS A 154 8.82 -1.18 -6.22
CA LYS A 154 7.35 -1.24 -6.17
C LYS A 154 6.73 -0.09 -6.98
N LYS A 155 5.89 -0.46 -7.96
CA LYS A 155 5.18 0.44 -8.88
C LYS A 155 3.68 0.50 -8.62
N ILE A 156 3.00 1.46 -9.25
CA ILE A 156 1.56 1.74 -9.11
C ILE A 156 0.89 1.69 -10.48
N TYR A 157 -0.28 1.06 -10.59
CA TYR A 157 -0.96 0.86 -11.88
C TYR A 157 -1.88 2.03 -12.26
N PHE A 158 -1.28 3.20 -12.45
CA PHE A 158 -2.00 4.45 -12.68
C PHE A 158 -2.94 4.44 -13.89
N SER A 159 -2.69 3.62 -14.92
CA SER A 159 -3.58 3.53 -16.09
C SER A 159 -4.95 2.95 -15.77
N ARG A 160 -5.11 2.27 -14.62
CA ARG A 160 -6.40 1.76 -14.12
C ARG A 160 -7.08 2.73 -13.17
N TYR A 161 -6.51 3.89 -12.89
CA TYR A 161 -7.12 4.87 -11.99
C TYR A 161 -8.26 5.62 -12.69
N LYS A 162 -9.28 5.98 -11.91
CA LYS A 162 -10.33 6.88 -12.39
C LYS A 162 -9.74 8.23 -12.77
N LYS A 163 -10.22 8.78 -13.88
CA LYS A 163 -9.97 10.18 -14.24
C LYS A 163 -10.77 11.08 -13.30
N ILE A 164 -10.14 12.16 -12.84
CA ILE A 164 -10.83 13.21 -12.08
C ILE A 164 -11.11 14.39 -13.01
N ILE A 165 -12.29 14.99 -12.86
CA ILE A 165 -12.70 16.15 -13.68
C ILE A 165 -12.27 17.46 -13.00
N SER A 166 -12.51 17.55 -11.70
CA SER A 166 -12.20 18.73 -10.89
C SER A 166 -11.83 18.31 -9.47
N ALA A 167 -11.33 19.27 -8.70
CA ALA A 167 -11.07 19.04 -7.29
C ALA A 167 -11.40 20.26 -6.43
N GLU A 168 -11.92 20.00 -5.23
CA GLU A 168 -12.14 21.00 -4.20
C GLU A 168 -10.81 21.57 -3.70
N ASN A 169 -10.78 22.88 -3.44
CA ASN A 169 -9.60 23.56 -2.91
C ASN A 169 -9.44 23.34 -1.39
N ASN A 170 -9.31 22.08 -0.99
CA ASN A 170 -8.97 21.70 0.38
C ASN A 170 -7.51 21.23 0.48
N ILE A 171 -7.02 21.20 1.71
CA ILE A 171 -5.72 20.67 2.11
C ILE A 171 -5.93 19.31 2.77
N LEU A 172 -5.29 18.27 2.23
CA LEU A 172 -5.27 16.94 2.81
C LEU A 172 -4.14 16.78 3.82
N LEU A 173 -4.47 16.17 4.96
CA LEU A 173 -3.53 15.59 5.92
C LEU A 173 -3.75 14.08 6.02
N TYR A 174 -2.66 13.34 6.22
CA TYR A 174 -2.69 11.89 6.46
C TYR A 174 -2.05 11.59 7.82
N GLY A 175 -2.88 11.29 8.81
CA GLY A 175 -2.49 11.26 10.22
C GLY A 175 -2.83 9.95 10.92
N THR A 176 -2.42 8.79 10.38
CA THR A 176 -2.72 7.50 11.02
C THR A 176 -1.78 7.19 12.18
N LYS A 177 -2.31 6.74 13.32
CA LYS A 177 -1.51 6.46 14.54
C LYS A 177 -0.32 5.52 14.31
N ASN A 178 -0.44 4.55 13.41
CA ASN A 178 0.58 3.51 13.22
C ASN A 178 1.78 3.97 12.37
N CYS A 179 1.61 5.00 11.54
CA CYS A 179 2.64 5.40 10.57
C CYS A 179 2.94 6.90 10.60
N ARG A 180 1.92 7.73 10.82
CA ARG A 180 1.98 9.19 10.80
C ARG A 180 1.20 9.76 11.97
N ASN A 181 1.65 9.47 13.19
CA ASN A 181 1.02 10.01 14.38
C ASN A 181 1.31 11.52 14.47
N ILE A 182 0.37 12.34 14.02
CA ILE A 182 0.45 13.81 14.10
C ILE A 182 0.03 14.22 15.52
N SER A 183 0.90 14.90 16.27
CA SER A 183 0.57 15.41 17.60
C SER A 183 -0.40 16.61 17.50
N LEU A 184 -1.09 16.92 18.60
CA LEU A 184 -2.02 18.05 18.63
C LEU A 184 -1.31 19.38 18.35
N GLU A 185 -0.08 19.54 18.85
CA GLU A 185 0.76 20.71 18.62
C GLU A 185 1.07 20.87 17.13
N LEU A 186 1.42 19.77 16.45
CA LEU A 186 1.69 19.79 15.02
C LEU A 186 0.44 20.11 14.20
N TYR A 187 -0.74 19.64 14.61
CA TYR A 187 -2.01 20.05 13.97
C TYR A 187 -2.23 21.56 14.07
N TYR A 188 -2.09 22.15 15.27
CA TYR A 188 -2.25 23.58 15.46
C TYR A 188 -1.20 24.39 14.70
N GLU A 189 0.04 23.91 14.65
CA GLU A 189 1.09 24.53 13.86
C GLU A 189 0.71 24.59 12.36
N ILE A 190 0.31 23.45 11.79
CA ILE A 190 -0.12 23.35 10.39
C ILE A 190 -1.33 24.24 10.13
N LEU A 191 -2.31 24.23 11.03
CA LEU A 191 -3.48 25.11 10.92
C LEU A 191 -3.08 26.59 10.92
N ASN A 192 -2.15 27.00 11.77
CA ASN A 192 -1.70 28.39 11.86
C ASN A 192 -0.87 28.82 10.63
N GLN A 193 -0.06 27.91 10.09
CA GLN A 193 0.81 28.20 8.95
C GLN A 193 0.08 28.21 7.61
N TYR A 194 -0.91 27.34 7.42
CA TYR A 194 -1.59 27.16 6.13
C TYR A 194 -3.07 27.55 6.20
N HIS A 195 -3.48 28.42 5.29
CA HIS A 195 -4.86 28.89 5.17
C HIS A 195 -5.65 28.01 4.19
N GLY A 196 -6.93 27.77 4.52
CA GLY A 196 -7.82 26.91 3.74
C GLY A 196 -8.59 25.92 4.61
N ASN A 197 -9.45 25.15 3.93
CA ASN A 197 -10.20 24.05 4.52
C ASN A 197 -9.34 22.79 4.54
N PHE A 198 -9.41 22.03 5.62
CA PHE A 198 -8.62 20.83 5.85
C PHE A 198 -9.49 19.59 5.88
N ILE A 199 -8.99 18.55 5.24
CA ILE A 199 -9.49 17.19 5.38
C ILE A 199 -8.37 16.33 5.97
N CYS A 200 -8.69 15.50 6.95
CA CYS A 200 -7.72 14.59 7.56
C CYS A 200 -8.20 13.14 7.45
N LEU A 201 -7.36 12.31 6.84
CA LEU A 201 -7.49 10.87 6.83
C LEU A 201 -6.76 10.31 8.06
N THR A 202 -7.53 9.75 8.98
CA THR A 202 -7.01 9.23 10.26
C THR A 202 -7.82 8.04 10.74
N ASN A 203 -7.31 7.33 11.74
CA ASN A 203 -8.09 6.36 12.51
C ASN A 203 -8.80 7.05 13.67
N GLU A 204 -9.90 6.46 14.18
CA GLU A 204 -10.70 7.04 15.27
C GLU A 204 -9.85 7.43 16.49
N SER A 205 -8.84 6.61 16.81
CA SER A 205 -7.94 6.83 17.95
C SER A 205 -7.02 8.06 17.82
N ASN A 206 -6.96 8.69 16.64
CA ASN A 206 -6.12 9.86 16.38
C ASN A 206 -6.95 11.05 15.86
N ARG A 207 -8.23 11.09 16.24
CA ARG A 207 -9.11 12.26 16.09
C ARG A 207 -9.04 13.12 17.35
N PHE A 208 -9.11 14.43 17.17
CA PHE A 208 -9.10 15.41 18.26
C PHE A 208 -10.43 16.18 18.27
N GLU A 209 -10.94 16.45 19.46
CA GLU A 209 -12.07 17.35 19.65
C GLU A 209 -11.60 18.81 19.69
N GLY A 210 -12.53 19.75 19.44
CA GLY A 210 -12.26 21.19 19.57
C GLY A 210 -11.43 21.81 18.42
N LEU A 211 -11.26 21.10 17.31
CA LEU A 211 -10.63 21.67 16.11
C LEU A 211 -11.55 22.70 15.43
N PRO A 212 -11.00 23.72 14.74
CA PRO A 212 -11.79 24.75 14.06
C PRO A 212 -12.73 24.18 12.98
N GLU A 213 -13.84 24.87 12.69
CA GLU A 213 -14.86 24.44 11.70
C GLU A 213 -14.30 24.14 10.30
N ARG A 214 -13.20 24.81 9.91
CA ARG A 214 -12.50 24.57 8.65
C ARG A 214 -11.74 23.24 8.59
N PHE A 215 -11.88 22.36 9.58
CA PHE A 215 -11.18 21.08 9.66
C PHE A 215 -12.17 19.92 9.82
N ARG A 216 -12.11 18.93 8.94
CA ARG A 216 -12.94 17.72 9.01
C ARG A 216 -12.11 16.43 8.95
N PHE A 217 -12.51 15.44 9.74
CA PHE A 217 -11.98 14.08 9.65
C PHE A 217 -12.81 13.24 8.69
N LEU A 218 -12.14 12.44 7.86
CA LEU A 218 -12.79 11.51 6.93
C LEU A 218 -12.58 10.06 7.40
N LYS A 219 -13.64 9.25 7.31
CA LYS A 219 -13.59 7.82 7.60
C LYS A 219 -13.24 7.06 6.32
N MET A 220 -12.26 6.16 6.40
CA MET A 220 -11.87 5.33 5.26
C MET A 220 -12.77 4.07 5.12
N PRO A 221 -12.97 3.55 3.90
CA PRO A 221 -12.55 4.13 2.61
C PRO A 221 -13.34 5.41 2.25
N VAL A 222 -12.71 6.30 1.49
CA VAL A 222 -13.29 7.59 1.07
C VAL A 222 -13.54 7.58 -0.42
N ASP A 223 -14.80 7.78 -0.82
CA ASP A 223 -15.17 7.87 -2.22
C ASP A 223 -14.60 9.15 -2.85
N ASN A 224 -14.02 9.01 -4.05
CA ASN A 224 -13.47 10.11 -4.84
C ASN A 224 -12.51 11.03 -4.07
N LEU A 225 -11.69 10.47 -3.17
CA LEU A 225 -10.75 11.24 -2.33
C LEU A 225 -9.93 12.28 -3.11
N PHE A 226 -9.46 11.95 -4.31
CA PHE A 226 -8.65 12.85 -5.14
C PHE A 226 -9.43 14.02 -5.75
N GLU A 227 -10.75 14.02 -5.71
CA GLU A 227 -11.60 15.17 -6.05
C GLU A 227 -11.79 16.09 -4.83
N MET A 228 -11.42 15.66 -3.63
CA MET A 228 -11.67 16.43 -2.40
C MET A 228 -10.55 17.39 -2.03
N PHE A 229 -9.42 17.41 -2.73
CA PHE A 229 -8.29 18.29 -2.38
C PHE A 229 -7.44 18.68 -3.58
N THR A 230 -6.76 19.81 -3.47
CA THR A 230 -5.75 20.30 -4.43
C THR A 230 -4.34 20.20 -3.86
N THR A 231 -4.21 20.26 -2.53
CA THR A 231 -2.92 20.26 -1.83
C THR A 231 -2.86 19.14 -0.79
N TYR A 232 -1.76 18.40 -0.76
CA TYR A 232 -1.43 17.44 0.29
C TYR A 232 -0.24 17.94 1.09
N ILE A 233 -0.37 18.03 2.42
CA ILE A 233 0.75 18.31 3.30
C ILE A 233 1.30 16.98 3.81
N TYR A 234 2.52 16.67 3.37
CA TYR A 234 3.33 15.56 3.86
C TYR A 234 3.99 15.99 5.16
N THR A 235 3.62 15.35 6.27
CA THR A 235 4.15 15.65 7.61
C THR A 235 5.28 14.70 8.01
N PRO A 236 6.11 15.08 9.00
CA PRO A 236 7.17 14.22 9.50
C PRO A 236 6.67 12.90 10.10
N ILE A 237 7.53 11.88 10.07
CA ILE A 237 7.29 10.59 10.72
C ILE A 237 8.42 10.28 11.71
N GLU A 238 8.07 9.74 12.87
CA GLU A 238 9.03 9.49 13.96
C GLU A 238 10.16 8.54 13.55
N ARG A 239 9.81 7.47 12.82
CA ARG A 239 10.79 6.47 12.36
C ARG A 239 11.71 6.95 11.24
N LYS A 240 11.45 8.13 10.66
CA LYS A 240 12.18 8.71 9.50
C LYS A 240 12.45 7.71 8.38
N PHE A 241 11.45 6.88 8.07
CA PHE A 241 11.54 5.85 7.04
C PHE A 241 10.17 5.56 6.44
N ASP A 242 9.80 6.24 5.37
CA ASP A 242 8.64 5.87 4.54
C ASP A 242 9.14 5.07 3.35
N CYS A 243 9.02 3.74 3.44
CA CYS A 243 9.59 2.82 2.46
C CYS A 243 9.12 3.05 1.03
N SER A 244 7.91 3.56 0.83
CA SER A 244 7.30 3.68 -0.50
C SER A 244 6.09 4.60 -0.45
N PRO A 245 6.25 5.92 -0.21
CA PRO A 245 5.12 6.81 0.04
C PRO A 245 4.24 6.91 -1.21
N ARG A 246 3.14 6.15 -1.20
CA ARG A 246 2.22 6.01 -2.34
C ARG A 246 1.50 7.32 -2.64
N LEU A 247 1.00 7.98 -1.60
CA LEU A 247 0.12 9.14 -1.74
C LEU A 247 0.80 10.31 -2.47
N ILE A 248 2.13 10.52 -2.33
CA ILE A 248 2.83 11.57 -3.08
C ILE A 248 2.94 11.26 -4.58
N ALA A 249 3.05 10.00 -4.96
CA ALA A 249 3.04 9.58 -6.35
C ALA A 249 1.64 9.72 -6.97
N GLU A 250 0.61 9.37 -6.19
CA GLU A 250 -0.79 9.58 -6.60
C GLU A 250 -1.13 11.07 -6.73
N CYS A 251 -0.60 11.90 -5.84
CA CYS A 251 -0.69 13.35 -5.96
C CYS A 251 -0.05 13.86 -7.26
N LYS A 252 1.16 13.38 -7.60
CA LYS A 252 1.82 13.71 -8.88
C LYS A 252 0.95 13.30 -10.08
N PHE A 253 0.42 12.08 -10.10
CA PHE A 253 -0.44 11.58 -11.18
C PHE A 253 -1.65 12.48 -11.43
N TYR A 254 -2.28 12.96 -10.36
CA TYR A 254 -3.46 13.83 -10.43
C TYR A 254 -3.16 15.33 -10.45
N GLY A 255 -1.89 15.73 -10.61
CA GLY A 255 -1.50 17.14 -10.64
C GLY A 255 -1.75 17.90 -9.32
N LYS A 256 -1.74 17.21 -8.19
CA LYS A 256 -1.89 17.80 -6.86
C LYS A 256 -0.59 18.42 -6.38
N ASN A 257 -0.70 19.52 -5.65
CA ASN A 257 0.44 20.11 -4.97
C ASN A 257 0.82 19.29 -3.74
N VAL A 258 2.10 19.00 -3.54
CA VAL A 258 2.62 18.31 -2.35
C VAL A 258 3.55 19.25 -1.61
N ILE A 259 3.22 19.55 -0.36
CA ILE A 259 4.06 20.36 0.54
C ILE A 259 4.74 19.41 1.52
N TYR A 260 6.08 19.41 1.51
CA TYR A 260 6.89 18.65 2.47
C TYR A 260 7.16 19.53 3.69
N HIS A 261 6.26 19.47 4.68
CA HIS A 261 6.35 20.31 5.87
C HIS A 261 7.36 19.72 6.86
N LYS A 262 8.41 20.50 7.16
CA LYS A 262 9.48 20.14 8.12
C LYS A 262 10.14 18.78 7.86
N ILE A 263 10.36 18.45 6.58
CA ILE A 263 11.15 17.28 6.20
C ILE A 263 12.60 17.73 5.99
N ASP A 264 13.44 17.46 6.98
CA ASP A 264 14.88 17.80 7.00
C ASP A 264 15.80 16.56 7.05
N TYR A 265 15.22 15.35 7.02
CA TYR A 265 15.92 14.07 7.13
C TYR A 265 15.94 13.28 5.81
N TRP A 266 16.08 13.97 4.68
CA TRP A 266 16.09 13.36 3.34
C TRP A 266 17.15 12.26 3.18
N ASP A 267 18.33 12.43 3.79
CA ASP A 267 19.41 11.45 3.71
C ASP A 267 19.18 10.21 4.61
N GLU A 268 18.33 10.34 5.64
CA GLU A 268 17.94 9.23 6.53
C GLU A 268 16.80 8.42 5.91
N ASP A 269 15.77 9.10 5.40
CA ASP A 269 14.58 8.48 4.78
C ASP A 269 14.82 8.22 3.29
N ARG A 270 15.67 7.23 3.00
CA ARG A 270 15.98 6.83 1.61
C ARG A 270 14.73 6.46 0.80
N GLY A 271 13.70 5.92 1.45
CA GLY A 271 12.45 5.55 0.79
C GLY A 271 11.69 6.77 0.29
N LEU A 272 11.53 7.80 1.13
CA LEU A 272 10.96 9.09 0.73
C LEU A 272 11.84 9.79 -0.32
N TYR A 273 13.16 9.81 -0.11
CA TYR A 273 14.10 10.45 -1.02
C TYR A 273 13.99 9.88 -2.43
N TYR A 274 14.15 8.56 -2.61
CA TYR A 274 14.12 7.96 -3.94
C TYR A 274 12.74 8.03 -4.58
N ARG A 275 11.65 7.94 -3.80
CA ARG A 275 10.31 8.15 -4.36
C ARG A 275 10.13 9.57 -4.89
N LYS A 276 10.59 10.59 -4.14
CA LYS A 276 10.57 11.97 -4.63
C LYS A 276 11.46 12.14 -5.86
N TRP A 277 12.66 11.56 -5.84
CA TRP A 277 13.57 11.59 -6.97
C TRP A 277 12.92 10.98 -8.22
N ASP A 278 12.29 9.81 -8.10
CA ASP A 278 11.57 9.17 -9.21
C ASP A 278 10.44 10.08 -9.72
N ILE A 279 9.66 10.69 -8.83
CA ILE A 279 8.58 11.62 -9.19
C ILE A 279 9.07 12.84 -10.00
N ASP A 280 10.26 13.35 -9.67
CA ASP A 280 10.82 14.56 -10.27
C ASP A 280 11.62 14.27 -11.55
N ASN A 281 12.22 13.07 -11.67
CA ASN A 281 13.20 12.77 -12.72
C ASN A 281 12.77 11.64 -13.66
N ASP A 282 12.00 10.65 -13.20
CA ASP A 282 11.60 9.46 -13.97
C ASP A 282 10.31 8.86 -13.40
N PHE A 283 9.20 9.56 -13.63
CA PHE A 283 7.90 9.15 -13.07
C PHE A 283 7.42 7.80 -13.64
N ASP A 284 7.77 7.50 -14.89
CA ASP A 284 7.38 6.25 -15.54
C ASP A 284 8.04 5.03 -14.90
N SER A 285 9.22 5.18 -14.28
CA SER A 285 9.87 4.09 -13.54
C SER A 285 9.07 3.55 -12.34
N ILE A 286 8.08 4.31 -11.84
CA ILE A 286 7.17 3.90 -10.77
C ILE A 286 5.75 3.58 -11.27
N CYS A 287 5.56 3.56 -12.59
CA CYS A 287 4.32 3.18 -13.24
C CYS A 287 4.33 1.70 -13.60
N LEU A 288 3.35 0.95 -13.09
CA LEU A 288 3.15 -0.45 -13.45
C LEU A 288 2.51 -0.52 -14.85
N ASN A 289 2.98 -1.43 -15.70
CA ASN A 289 2.47 -1.62 -17.06
C ASN A 289 2.54 -3.09 -17.49
N GLU A 290 2.02 -3.40 -18.68
CA GLU A 290 1.91 -4.78 -19.19
C GLU A 290 3.26 -5.48 -19.42
N ASN A 291 4.34 -4.73 -19.56
CA ASN A 291 5.69 -5.24 -19.80
C ASN A 291 6.56 -5.15 -18.54
N ASP A 292 5.93 -5.05 -17.36
CA ASP A 292 6.67 -4.91 -16.12
C ASP A 292 7.54 -6.15 -15.82
N GLU A 293 8.78 -5.91 -15.42
CA GLU A 293 9.79 -6.94 -15.14
C GLU A 293 9.35 -7.96 -14.06
N ILE A 294 8.38 -7.61 -13.20
CA ILE A 294 7.83 -8.56 -12.22
C ILE A 294 7.24 -9.80 -12.88
N ILE A 295 6.71 -9.67 -14.10
CA ILE A 295 6.10 -10.78 -14.84
C ILE A 295 7.18 -11.82 -15.17
N ASP A 296 8.33 -11.37 -15.67
CA ASP A 296 9.43 -12.25 -16.03
C ASP A 296 10.10 -12.85 -14.80
N VAL A 297 10.21 -12.06 -13.71
CA VAL A 297 10.69 -12.56 -12.42
C VAL A 297 9.82 -13.71 -11.91
N LEU A 298 8.50 -13.55 -11.94
CA LEU A 298 7.56 -14.57 -11.45
C LEU A 298 7.54 -15.80 -12.35
N LYS A 299 7.51 -15.64 -13.69
CA LYS A 299 7.53 -16.75 -14.66
C LYS A 299 8.80 -17.62 -14.56
N LYS A 300 9.92 -17.04 -14.11
CA LYS A 300 11.17 -17.78 -13.95
C LYS A 300 11.17 -18.68 -12.71
N ILE A 301 10.33 -18.38 -11.73
CA ILE A 301 10.35 -19.00 -10.39
C ILE A 301 9.14 -19.93 -10.18
N ILE A 302 7.97 -19.57 -10.71
CA ILE A 302 6.72 -20.34 -10.67
C ILE A 302 6.65 -21.26 -11.88
#